data_AF-A0A9W4J9K1-F1
#
_entry.id   AF-A0A9W4J9K1-F1
#
_cell.length_a   1.000
_cell.length_b   1.000
_cell.length_c   1.000
_cell.angle_alpha   90.00
_cell.angle_beta   90.00
_cell.angle_gamma   90.00
#
_symmetry.space_group_name_H-M   'P 1'
#
loop_
_entity.id
_entity.type
_entity.pdbx_description
1 polymer ?
#
loop_
_entity_poly.entity_id
_entity_poly.type
_entity_poly.pdbx_seq_one_letter_code
_entity_poly.pdbx_strand_id
1 'polypeptide(L)'
;MSGSSSPDYKALFLKEAELRRQAEERNRLTTFPEFIRHCYDLLWTPLRAQTPSYSTTGRISTPIGKDCPVRLLPWTGCEVRQ
;
A
#
# COMPACT_ATOMS: atom_id res chain seq x y z
N MET A 1 17.33 -20.64 46.76
CA MET A 1 18.25 -19.48 46.60
C MET A 1 18.08 -18.98 45.18
N SER A 2 17.25 -17.93 44.98
CA SER A 2 16.96 -17.40 43.64
C SER A 2 18.17 -16.59 43.17
N GLY A 3 19.06 -17.23 42.44
CA GLY A 3 20.17 -16.55 41.78
C GLY A 3 19.60 -15.65 40.69
N SER A 4 19.34 -14.39 41.02
CA SER A 4 19.04 -13.38 40.01
C SER A 4 20.29 -13.19 39.16
N SER A 5 20.38 -13.94 38.06
CA SER A 5 21.40 -13.72 37.05
C SER A 5 21.31 -12.25 36.64
N SER A 6 22.41 -11.52 36.81
CA SER A 6 22.52 -10.14 36.33
C SER A 6 22.13 -10.11 34.84
N PRO A 7 21.29 -9.15 34.39
CA PRO A 7 20.93 -9.05 32.99
C PRO A 7 22.18 -8.92 32.11
N ASP A 8 22.13 -9.50 30.92
CA ASP A 8 23.13 -9.19 29.88
C ASP A 8 22.89 -7.77 29.38
N TYR A 9 23.49 -6.81 30.06
CA TYR A 9 23.39 -5.39 29.74
C TYR A 9 23.92 -5.07 28.34
N LYS A 10 24.85 -5.86 27.81
CA LYS A 10 25.34 -5.68 26.44
C LYS A 10 24.26 -6.04 25.43
N ALA A 11 23.57 -7.17 25.63
CA ALA A 11 22.44 -7.55 24.78
C ALA A 11 21.29 -6.54 24.85
N LEU A 12 20.97 -6.03 26.05
CA LEU A 12 19.93 -5.00 26.22
C LEU A 12 20.28 -3.70 25.50
N PHE A 13 21.53 -3.24 25.61
CA PHE A 13 21.99 -2.03 24.91
C PHE A 13 21.91 -2.18 23.39
N LEU A 14 22.35 -3.32 22.84
CA LEU A 14 22.27 -3.59 21.41
C LEU A 14 20.84 -3.63 20.91
N LYS A 15 19.92 -4.23 21.69
CA LYS A 15 18.49 -4.28 21.35
C LYS A 15 17.88 -2.88 21.32
N GLU A 16 18.18 -2.04 22.32
CA GLU A 16 17.70 -0.66 22.39
C GLU A 16 18.22 0.17 21.20
N ALA A 17 19.50 0.03 20.85
CA ALA A 17 20.09 0.73 19.71
C ALA A 17 19.40 0.35 18.37
N GLU A 18 19.10 -0.94 18.19
CA GLU A 18 18.40 -1.42 17.00
C GLU A 18 16.97 -0.89 16.93
N LEU A 19 16.23 -0.92 18.04
CA LEU A 19 14.87 -0.39 18.11
C LEU A 19 14.82 1.11 17.82
N ARG A 20 15.80 1.88 18.32
CA ARG A 20 15.91 3.32 18.02
C ARG A 20 16.14 3.56 16.53
N ARG A 21 17.06 2.82 15.93
CA ARG A 21 17.32 2.92 14.48
C ARG A 21 16.06 2.65 13.65
N GLN A 22 15.31 1.61 14.00
CA GLN A 22 14.06 1.28 13.31
C GLN A 22 12.98 2.37 13.49
N ALA A 23 12.88 2.96 14.68
CA ALA A 23 11.95 4.05 14.94
C ALA A 23 12.31 5.32 14.16
N GLU A 24 13.60 5.64 14.08
CA GLU A 24 14.12 6.76 13.28
C GLU A 24 13.85 6.56 11.79
N GLU A 25 14.08 5.34 11.28
CA GLU A 25 13.81 5.02 9.88
C GLU A 25 12.32 5.10 9.54
N ARG A 26 11.46 4.57 10.41
CA ARG A 26 10.00 4.63 10.23
C ARG A 26 9.46 6.05 10.27
N ASN A 27 10.02 6.91 11.11
CA ASN A 27 9.59 8.31 11.28
C ASN A 27 10.43 9.29 10.46
N ARG A 28 11.26 8.79 9.53
CA ARG A 28 12.06 9.63 8.65
C ARG A 28 11.12 10.51 7.83
N LEU A 29 11.52 11.77 7.67
CA LEU A 29 10.83 12.70 6.78
C LEU A 29 10.94 12.20 5.33
N THR A 30 9.80 12.13 4.67
CA THR A 30 9.68 11.70 3.28
C THR A 30 9.33 12.90 2.41
N THR A 31 9.95 13.00 1.24
CA THR A 31 9.59 14.03 0.26
C THR A 31 8.32 13.63 -0.51
N PHE A 32 7.58 14.61 -1.03
CA PHE A 32 6.38 14.32 -1.83
C PHE A 32 6.63 13.35 -3.01
N PRO A 33 7.72 13.48 -3.80
CA PRO A 33 8.01 12.52 -4.88
C PRO A 33 8.36 11.11 -4.40
N GLU A 34 9.01 10.96 -3.24
CA GLU A 34 9.23 9.64 -2.63
C GLU A 34 7.91 9.01 -2.19
N PHE A 35 7.03 9.80 -1.55
CA PHE A 35 5.71 9.33 -1.13
C PHE A 35 4.89 8.80 -2.32
N ILE A 36 4.80 9.56 -3.42
CA ILE A 36 4.05 9.13 -4.61
C ILE A 36 4.62 7.84 -5.20
N ARG A 37 5.94 7.70 -5.26
CA ARG A 37 6.60 6.46 -5.72
C ARG A 37 6.24 5.28 -4.83
N HIS A 38 6.34 5.43 -3.50
CA HIS A 38 5.96 4.38 -2.57
C HIS A 38 4.48 3.97 -2.70
N CYS A 39 3.57 4.94 -2.88
CA CYS A 39 2.16 4.62 -3.13
C CYS A 39 1.98 3.82 -4.41
N TYR A 40 2.69 4.17 -5.49
CA TYR A 40 2.66 3.42 -6.72
C TYR A 40 3.17 1.98 -6.51
N ASP A 41 4.36 1.82 -5.91
CA ASP A 41 4.99 0.52 -5.72
C ASP A 41 4.20 -0.42 -4.79
N LEU A 42 3.62 0.12 -3.72
CA LEU A 42 2.92 -0.69 -2.71
C LEU A 42 1.46 -0.97 -3.07
N LEU A 43 0.78 -0.05 -3.76
CA LEU A 43 -0.66 -0.15 -4.01
C LEU A 43 -0.99 -0.48 -5.47
N TRP A 44 -0.27 0.13 -6.41
CA TRP A 44 -0.58 0.04 -7.84
C TRP A 44 0.20 -1.05 -8.56
N THR A 45 1.50 -1.18 -8.33
CA THR A 45 2.32 -2.26 -8.93
C THR A 45 1.78 -3.67 -8.66
N PRO A 46 1.27 -4.02 -7.46
CA PRO A 46 0.67 -5.33 -7.23
C PRO A 46 -0.77 -5.45 -7.77
N LEU A 47 -1.40 -4.35 -8.22
CA LEU A 47 -2.79 -4.38 -8.70
C LEU A 47 -2.87 -5.14 -10.03
N ARG A 48 -3.44 -6.34 -9.97
CA ARG A 48 -3.73 -7.16 -11.15
C ARG A 48 -5.22 -7.43 -11.22
N ALA A 49 -5.80 -7.21 -12.40
CA ALA A 49 -7.16 -7.65 -12.68
C ALA A 49 -7.20 -9.18 -12.53
N GLN A 50 -7.99 -9.66 -11.57
CA GLN A 50 -8.19 -11.10 -11.36
C GLN A 50 -9.19 -11.66 -12.38
N THR A 51 -9.28 -12.98 -12.45
CA THR A 51 -10.20 -13.62 -13.39
C THR A 51 -11.65 -13.32 -13.03
N PRO A 52 -12.56 -13.22 -14.02
CA PRO A 52 -13.98 -12.97 -13.79
C PRO A 52 -14.66 -13.93 -12.81
N SER A 53 -14.10 -15.13 -12.61
CA SER A 53 -14.55 -16.13 -11.64
C SER A 53 -14.46 -15.69 -10.17
N TYR A 54 -13.57 -14.74 -9.84
CA TYR A 54 -13.45 -14.14 -8.51
C TYR A 54 -14.28 -12.86 -8.36
N SER A 55 -14.95 -12.42 -9.43
CA SER A 55 -15.88 -11.30 -9.35
C SER A 55 -17.07 -11.67 -8.47
N THR A 56 -17.61 -10.69 -7.76
CA THR A 56 -18.90 -10.88 -7.08
C THR A 56 -19.96 -11.21 -8.11
N THR A 57 -20.52 -12.41 -8.02
CA THR A 57 -21.65 -12.84 -8.85
C THR A 57 -22.89 -12.12 -8.38
N GLY A 58 -23.34 -11.13 -9.14
CA GLY A 58 -24.58 -10.40 -8.90
C GLY A 58 -25.10 -9.85 -10.21
N ARG A 59 -26.42 -9.90 -10.42
CA ARG A 59 -27.03 -9.10 -11.47
C ARG A 59 -26.85 -7.64 -11.05
N ILE A 60 -26.06 -6.89 -11.82
CA ILE A 60 -25.99 -5.44 -11.69
C ILE A 60 -27.44 -4.95 -11.80
N SER A 61 -27.98 -4.39 -10.72
CA SER A 61 -29.32 -3.83 -10.75
C SER A 61 -29.36 -2.76 -11.83
N THR A 62 -30.52 -2.60 -12.47
CA THR A 62 -30.71 -1.47 -13.38
C THR A 62 -30.31 -0.19 -12.64
N PRO A 63 -29.53 0.69 -13.28
CA PRO A 63 -29.06 1.92 -12.66
C PRO A 63 -30.22 2.90 -12.51
N ILE A 64 -31.10 2.65 -11.52
CA ILE A 64 -32.26 3.48 -11.22
C ILE A 64 -31.73 4.84 -10.74
N GLY A 65 -32.12 5.92 -11.44
CA GLY A 65 -31.74 7.29 -11.08
C GLY A 65 -30.30 7.68 -11.38
N LYS A 66 -29.55 6.91 -12.18
CA LYS A 66 -28.22 7.33 -12.66
C LYS A 66 -28.33 7.82 -14.09
N ASP A 67 -27.74 8.98 -14.37
CA ASP A 67 -27.64 9.50 -15.73
C ASP A 67 -26.75 8.58 -16.57
N CYS A 68 -27.35 7.89 -17.54
CA CYS A 68 -26.62 7.06 -18.48
C CYS A 68 -26.14 7.95 -19.65
N PRO A 69 -24.82 8.14 -19.84
CA PRO A 69 -24.34 8.95 -20.96
C PRO A 69 -24.74 8.29 -22.27
N VAL A 70 -25.57 8.98 -23.06
CA VAL A 70 -26.03 8.51 -24.39
C VAL A 70 -24.91 8.48 -25.44
N ARG A 71 -23.81 9.19 -25.19
CA ARG A 71 -22.67 9.27 -26.11
C ARG A 71 -21.37 9.21 -25.32
N LEU A 72 -20.62 8.14 -25.54
CA LEU A 72 -19.21 8.06 -25.12
C LEU A 72 -18.37 8.74 -26.20
N LEU A 73 -17.53 9.69 -25.81
CA LEU A 73 -16.59 10.34 -26.73
C LEU A 73 -15.23 9.62 -26.64
N PRO A 74 -14.54 9.40 -27.77
CA PRO A 74 -13.18 8.89 -27.75
C PRO A 74 -12.27 9.79 -26.91
N TRP A 75 -11.51 9.20 -25.98
CA TRP A 75 -10.51 9.94 -25.24
C TRP A 75 -9.28 10.16 -26.12
N THR A 76 -9.24 11.31 -26.79
CA THR A 76 -8.20 11.66 -27.78
C THR A 76 -6.81 11.92 -27.18
N GLY A 77 -6.69 12.07 -25.87
CA GLY A 77 -5.41 12.27 -25.18
C GLY A 77 -4.78 10.97 -24.64
N CYS A 78 -5.45 9.83 -24.80
CA CYS A 78 -4.90 8.55 -24.38
C CYS A 78 -4.18 7.89 -25.57
N GLU A 79 -2.93 8.29 -25.81
CA GLU A 79 -2.06 7.56 -26.72
C GLU A 79 -1.68 6.22 -26.08
N VAL A 80 -2.51 5.21 -26.28
CA VAL A 80 -2.18 3.82 -25.95
C VAL A 80 -1.01 3.41 -26.84
N ARG A 81 0.21 3.52 -26.33
CA ARG A 81 1.36 2.82 -26.91
C ARG A 81 1.23 1.36 -26.52
N GLN A 82 0.82 0.53 -27.47
CA GLN A 82 0.90 -0.93 -27.35
C GLN A 82 2.35 -1.39 -27.35
#